data_AF-A0A840NUJ4-F1
#
_entry.id   AF-A0A840NUJ4-F1
#
_cell.length_a   1.000
_cell.length_b   1.000
_cell.length_c   1.000
_cell.angle_alpha   90.00
_cell.angle_beta   90.00
_cell.angle_gamma   90.00
#
_symmetry.space_group_name_H-M   'P 1'
#
loop_
_entity.id
_entity.type
_entity.pdbx_description
1 polymer ?
#
loop_
_entity_poly.entity_id
_entity_poly.type
_entity_poly.pdbx_seq_one_letter_code
_entity_poly.pdbx_strand_id
1 'polypeptide(L)'
;MTSPSQEHQPFAHLSAPNAALYRAILRAFARAKERFIVHLRPEDVAAELRRDNDDSLAQALDRLREWGNLRADADTGRVTSVEDFHRKRYLFQLTPAGQAAEQAIAFYEEAIGRRGALQSVALGDIAEQLESLAVLARESDPDPARVHLLLLSLTERFSSLADNAQAFMASLRRAIDFSDGDVEAFIAYKERLIDYINRFIADLANSGAQIATLLGELQVCGHEDLLRLAARREAADAVPDEEDAAEAYARAEKSAFESWLNRWRGLQDWFVSTGVERPSQARLLRQAAITAIKQLVDTVGLLNERRSGRSDRSADFRALARWFAEAPDEEATHRLWRAAFGLTPARHLTVTPATLAEWQEVPAGIPWREAPPIRISPQLRRTGSYERRGKPNRVADRSRARALLLEQAEREAAETAAARAALRTDGSVLLSELDVLDTRAFRLFLGLLGDALAARRPGETEVKTVTADGSMEVRLVLVPGGGEAEIHTHDGVLTGPEHTIEITDLMAAP
;
A
#
# COMPACT_ATOMS: atom_id res chain seq x y z
N MET A 1 5.69 52.86 17.69
CA MET A 1 6.81 52.07 18.26
C MET A 1 6.44 50.61 18.10
N THR A 2 6.94 49.99 17.05
CA THR A 2 6.76 48.57 16.73
C THR A 2 7.62 47.76 17.68
N SER A 3 7.01 46.94 18.54
CA SER A 3 7.75 45.98 19.36
C SER A 3 8.61 45.08 18.46
N PRO A 4 9.86 44.76 18.85
CA PRO A 4 10.71 43.90 18.04
C PRO A 4 10.03 42.54 17.85
N SER A 5 10.00 42.05 16.62
CA SER A 5 9.49 40.73 16.24
C SER A 5 10.22 39.68 17.08
N GLN A 6 9.53 39.11 18.08
CA GLN A 6 10.06 38.00 18.86
C GLN A 6 10.24 36.81 17.91
N GLU A 7 11.48 36.37 17.73
CA GLU A 7 11.79 35.24 16.86
C GLU A 7 11.25 33.96 17.51
N HIS A 8 10.05 33.53 17.08
CA HIS A 8 9.41 32.32 17.58
C HIS A 8 10.19 31.07 17.16
N GLN A 9 10.40 30.14 18.08
CA GLN A 9 11.07 28.87 17.84
C GLN A 9 10.15 27.69 18.19
N PRO A 10 8.97 27.58 17.55
CA PRO A 10 7.93 26.67 18.02
C PRO A 10 8.38 25.19 17.97
N PHE A 11 9.28 24.81 17.05
CA PHE A 11 9.80 23.44 16.95
C PHE A 11 10.98 23.10 17.88
N ALA A 12 11.54 24.07 18.62
CA ALA A 12 12.72 23.85 19.47
C ALA A 12 12.52 22.77 20.54
N HIS A 13 11.28 22.54 20.97
CA HIS A 13 10.94 21.54 21.96
C HIS A 13 11.19 20.09 21.47
N LEU A 14 11.26 19.85 20.15
CA LEU A 14 11.46 18.52 19.57
C LEU A 14 12.87 17.95 19.78
N SER A 15 13.88 18.82 19.88
CA SER A 15 15.28 18.44 20.10
C SER A 15 15.73 18.60 21.56
N ALA A 16 14.83 19.03 22.44
CA ALA A 16 15.12 19.25 23.85
C ALA A 16 15.09 17.94 24.67
N PRO A 17 15.89 17.82 25.76
CA PRO A 17 15.91 16.60 26.59
C PRO A 17 14.53 16.18 27.15
N ASN A 18 13.65 17.14 27.41
CA ASN A 18 12.29 16.91 27.92
C ASN A 18 11.21 16.92 26.82
N ALA A 19 11.57 16.63 25.56
CA ALA A 19 10.68 16.67 24.40
C ALA A 19 9.33 15.97 24.64
N ALA A 20 9.33 14.81 25.30
CA ALA A 20 8.10 14.06 25.60
C ALA A 20 7.12 14.85 26.50
N LEU A 21 7.63 15.56 27.51
CA LEU A 21 6.80 16.38 28.40
C LEU A 21 6.25 17.60 27.65
N TYR A 22 7.08 18.28 26.88
CA TYR A 22 6.66 19.43 26.06
C TYR A 22 5.58 19.04 25.05
N ARG A 23 5.77 17.92 24.34
CA ARG A 23 4.77 17.37 23.41
C ARG A 23 3.47 17.02 24.11
N ALA A 24 3.54 16.44 25.32
CA ALA A 24 2.35 16.14 26.10
C ALA A 24 1.57 17.41 26.46
N ILE A 25 2.26 18.45 26.94
CA ILE A 25 1.65 19.75 27.30
C ILE A 25 1.01 20.40 26.07
N LEU A 26 1.72 20.49 24.93
CA LEU A 26 1.17 21.11 23.72
C LEU A 26 -0.03 20.33 23.16
N ARG A 27 -0.01 18.99 23.21
CA ARG A 27 -1.19 18.16 22.89
C ARG A 27 -2.36 18.38 23.85
N ALA A 28 -2.12 18.68 25.12
CA ALA A 28 -3.18 19.04 26.08
C ALA A 28 -3.83 20.36 25.68
N PHE A 29 -3.04 21.37 25.30
CA PHE A 29 -3.56 22.64 24.75
C PHE A 29 -4.29 22.45 23.43
N ALA A 30 -3.77 21.64 22.51
CA ALA A 30 -4.44 21.33 21.25
C ALA A 30 -5.81 20.67 21.47
N ARG A 31 -5.88 19.66 22.36
CA ARG A 31 -7.15 19.00 22.75
C ARG A 31 -8.11 19.92 23.50
N ALA A 32 -7.61 20.82 24.34
CA ALA A 32 -8.44 21.84 24.97
C ALA A 32 -9.04 22.78 23.91
N LYS A 33 -8.24 23.18 22.92
CA LYS A 33 -8.70 24.01 21.80
C LYS A 33 -9.74 23.30 20.92
N GLU A 34 -9.58 22.00 20.66
CA GLU A 34 -10.61 21.17 19.98
C GLU A 34 -11.93 21.16 20.74
N ARG A 35 -11.89 21.27 22.08
CA ARG A 35 -13.06 21.42 22.96
C ARG A 35 -13.50 22.88 23.14
N PHE A 36 -12.99 23.80 22.33
CA PHE A 36 -13.24 25.24 22.40
C PHE A 36 -12.81 25.92 23.71
N ILE A 37 -11.94 25.28 24.50
CA ILE A 37 -11.35 25.85 25.71
C ILE A 37 -10.11 26.66 25.30
N VAL A 38 -10.15 27.97 25.52
CA VAL A 38 -9.14 28.92 25.02
C VAL A 38 -7.92 29.02 25.94
N HIS A 39 -8.10 28.90 27.26
CA HIS A 39 -7.04 29.07 28.26
C HIS A 39 -7.03 27.87 29.21
N LEU A 40 -5.83 27.46 29.64
CA LEU A 40 -5.65 26.46 30.70
C LEU A 40 -4.77 27.02 31.82
N ARG A 41 -5.09 26.65 33.06
CA ARG A 41 -4.21 26.86 34.20
C ARG A 41 -3.21 25.70 34.34
N PRO A 42 -2.07 25.89 35.04
CA PRO A 42 -1.16 24.79 35.34
C PRO A 42 -1.85 23.58 35.98
N GLU A 43 -2.82 23.78 36.87
CA GLU A 43 -3.61 22.69 37.45
C GLU A 43 -4.48 21.94 36.43
N ASP A 44 -5.03 22.64 35.42
CA ASP A 44 -5.83 22.02 34.36
C ASP A 44 -4.93 21.18 33.44
N VAL A 45 -3.73 21.70 33.15
CA VAL A 45 -2.70 20.97 32.38
C VAL A 45 -2.24 19.73 33.16
N ALA A 46 -1.99 19.86 34.47
CA ALA A 46 -1.60 18.73 35.32
C ALA A 46 -2.70 17.65 35.35
N ALA A 47 -3.96 18.05 35.49
CA ALA A 47 -5.12 17.16 35.48
C ALA A 47 -5.30 16.44 34.14
N GLU A 48 -5.23 17.16 33.01
CA GLU A 48 -5.31 16.57 31.66
C GLU A 48 -4.17 15.57 31.41
N LEU A 49 -2.99 15.83 31.95
CA LEU A 49 -1.81 14.99 31.83
C LEU A 49 -1.72 13.89 32.90
N ARG A 50 -2.69 13.82 33.82
CA ARG A 50 -2.76 12.89 34.95
C ARG A 50 -1.45 12.83 35.75
N ARG A 51 -0.95 13.99 36.15
CA ARG A 51 0.29 14.16 36.90
C ARG A 51 0.16 15.25 37.94
N ASP A 52 1.12 15.31 38.85
CA ASP A 52 1.17 16.35 39.88
C ASP A 52 1.53 17.70 39.27
N ASN A 53 1.01 18.78 39.86
CA ASN A 53 1.38 20.14 39.53
C ASN A 53 2.69 20.51 40.26
N ASP A 54 3.81 20.02 39.73
CA ASP A 54 5.14 20.17 40.31
C ASP A 54 5.97 21.28 39.62
N ASP A 55 7.16 21.56 40.17
CA ASP A 55 8.09 22.55 39.62
C ASP A 55 8.55 22.19 38.19
N SER A 56 8.54 20.90 37.83
CA SER A 56 8.90 20.44 36.48
C SER A 56 7.88 20.91 35.45
N LEU A 57 6.59 20.78 35.76
CA LEU A 57 5.51 21.28 34.90
C LEU A 57 5.56 22.80 34.75
N ALA A 58 5.79 23.52 35.86
CA ALA A 58 5.91 24.97 35.84
C ALA A 58 7.06 25.44 34.94
N GLN A 59 8.25 24.83 35.09
CA GLN A 59 9.40 25.10 34.23
C GLN A 59 9.11 24.76 32.76
N ALA A 60 8.36 23.69 32.51
CA ALA A 60 8.06 23.28 31.15
C ALA A 60 7.10 24.26 30.44
N LEU A 61 6.09 24.76 31.16
CA LEU A 61 5.18 25.81 30.67
C LEU A 61 5.93 27.12 30.36
N ASP A 62 6.89 27.48 31.22
CA ASP A 62 7.74 28.65 30.99
C ASP A 62 8.64 28.50 29.77
N ARG A 63 9.26 27.33 29.56
CA ARG A 63 10.05 27.06 28.34
C ARG A 63 9.21 27.10 27.07
N LEU A 64 8.01 26.53 27.11
CA LEU A 64 7.07 26.60 25.99
C LEU A 64 6.61 28.04 25.69
N ARG A 65 6.52 28.89 26.72
CA ARG A 65 6.28 30.33 26.57
C ARG A 65 7.48 31.04 25.93
N GLU A 66 8.70 30.76 26.40
CA GLU A 66 9.93 31.34 25.84
C GLU A 66 10.11 30.99 24.36
N TRP A 67 9.83 29.75 23.96
CA TRP A 67 9.87 29.33 22.56
C TRP A 67 8.71 29.86 21.70
N GLY A 68 7.75 30.56 22.32
CA GLY A 68 6.62 31.15 21.62
C GLY A 68 5.49 30.17 21.28
N ASN A 69 5.49 28.97 21.85
CA ASN A 69 4.39 28.02 21.68
C ASN A 69 3.18 28.40 22.54
N LEU A 70 3.43 28.93 23.74
CA LEU A 70 2.41 29.40 24.67
C LEU A 70 2.53 30.90 24.92
N ARG A 71 1.40 31.52 25.20
CA ARG A 71 1.31 32.86 25.77
C ARG A 71 0.80 32.73 27.21
N ALA A 72 1.34 33.53 28.12
CA ALA A 72 0.87 33.60 29.50
C ALA A 72 0.24 34.97 29.75
N ASP A 73 -1.00 34.98 30.23
CA ASP A 73 -1.71 36.17 30.68
C ASP A 73 -1.96 36.05 32.19
N ALA A 74 -2.02 37.18 32.90
CA ALA A 74 -2.23 37.17 34.35
C ALA A 74 -3.66 36.72 34.68
N ASP A 75 -3.82 35.77 35.61
CA ASP A 75 -5.14 35.33 36.08
C ASP A 75 -5.68 36.30 37.14
N THR A 76 -6.49 37.27 36.71
CA THR A 76 -7.12 38.26 37.61
C THR A 76 -8.46 37.80 38.20
N GLY A 77 -8.94 36.60 37.84
CA GLY A 77 -10.28 36.12 38.21
C GLY A 77 -10.42 35.52 39.62
N ARG A 78 -9.33 35.34 40.37
CA ARG A 78 -9.29 34.71 41.71
C ARG A 78 -8.53 35.54 42.75
N VAL A 79 -8.68 36.86 42.74
CA VAL A 79 -8.05 37.72 43.76
C VAL A 79 -9.03 37.92 44.92
N THR A 80 -8.89 37.11 45.97
CA THR A 80 -9.68 37.23 47.22
C THR A 80 -8.89 37.84 48.38
N SER A 81 -7.59 38.10 48.21
CA SER A 81 -6.73 38.77 49.22
C SER A 81 -5.57 39.55 48.55
N VAL A 82 -4.97 40.49 49.29
CA VAL A 82 -3.79 41.25 48.85
C VAL A 82 -2.56 40.33 48.67
N GLU A 83 -2.44 39.27 49.46
CA GLU A 83 -1.39 38.25 49.27
C GLU A 83 -1.59 37.41 48.00
N ASP A 84 -2.85 37.15 47.60
CA ASP A 84 -3.16 36.45 46.34
C ASP A 84 -2.86 37.30 45.10
N PHE A 85 -2.92 38.63 45.21
CA PHE A 85 -2.51 39.55 44.14
C PHE A 85 -0.99 39.51 43.87
N HIS A 86 -0.19 39.21 44.90
CA HIS A 86 1.28 39.12 44.77
C HIS A 86 1.77 37.75 44.28
N ARG A 87 0.93 36.72 44.24
CA ARG A 87 1.26 35.42 43.64
C ARG A 87 1.06 35.48 42.12
N LYS A 88 2.14 35.33 41.35
CA LYS A 88 2.11 35.29 39.87
C LYS A 88 1.36 34.05 39.38
N ARG A 89 0.04 34.16 39.23
CA ARG A 89 -0.83 33.14 38.64
C ARG A 89 -1.02 33.45 37.16
N TYR A 90 -0.76 32.46 36.31
CA TYR A 90 -0.83 32.62 34.85
C TYR A 90 -1.91 31.72 34.27
N LEU A 91 -2.66 32.28 33.31
CA LEU A 91 -3.43 31.53 32.33
C LEU A 91 -2.57 31.36 31.09
N PHE A 92 -2.45 30.14 30.61
CA PHE A 92 -1.70 29.83 29.41
C PHE A 92 -2.65 29.63 28.23
N GLN A 93 -2.24 30.10 27.07
CA GLN A 93 -2.95 29.94 25.80
C GLN A 93 -1.98 29.46 24.72
N LEU A 94 -2.45 28.59 23.84
CA LEU A 94 -1.70 28.18 22.65
C LEU A 94 -1.62 29.35 21.65
N THR A 95 -0.41 29.75 21.25
CA THR A 95 -0.22 30.80 20.24
C THR A 95 -0.54 30.28 18.84
N PRO A 96 -0.77 31.16 17.83
CA PRO A 96 -0.88 30.73 16.43
C PRO A 96 0.34 29.93 15.94
N ALA A 97 1.54 30.33 16.37
CA ALA A 97 2.79 29.62 16.01
C ALA A 97 2.87 28.22 16.66
N GLY A 98 2.51 28.10 17.94
CA GLY A 98 2.45 26.81 18.64
C GLY A 98 1.37 25.89 18.05
N GLN A 99 0.22 26.45 17.67
CA GLN A 99 -0.84 25.70 16.99
C GLN A 99 -0.38 25.20 15.63
N ALA A 100 0.21 26.06 14.79
CA ALA A 100 0.69 25.66 13.47
C ALA A 100 1.74 24.55 13.58
N ALA A 101 2.63 24.61 14.58
CA ALA A 101 3.59 23.56 14.85
C ALA A 101 2.92 22.25 15.28
N GLU A 102 1.95 22.27 16.20
CA GLU A 102 1.22 21.06 16.61
C GLU A 102 0.42 20.44 15.44
N GLN A 103 -0.21 21.26 14.61
CA GLN A 103 -0.90 20.79 13.41
C GLN A 103 0.07 20.17 12.40
N ALA A 104 1.23 20.77 12.17
CA ALA A 104 2.25 20.23 11.28
C ALA A 104 2.79 18.87 11.79
N ILE A 105 3.00 18.74 13.10
CA ILE A 105 3.48 17.48 13.68
C ILE A 105 2.37 16.41 13.66
N ALA A 106 1.13 16.78 13.98
CA ALA A 106 -0.01 15.87 13.90
C ALA A 106 -0.23 15.37 12.46
N PHE A 107 -0.16 16.27 11.47
CA PHE A 107 -0.20 15.93 10.07
C PHE A 107 0.93 14.96 9.68
N TYR A 108 2.17 15.23 10.12
CA TYR A 108 3.30 14.33 9.87
C TYR A 108 3.10 12.94 10.50
N GLU A 109 2.65 12.87 11.75
CA GLU A 109 2.37 11.61 12.46
C GLU A 109 1.24 10.82 11.78
N GLU A 110 0.17 11.48 11.36
CA GLU A 110 -0.96 10.87 10.64
C GLU A 110 -0.56 10.39 9.24
N ALA A 111 0.16 11.24 8.50
CA ALA A 111 0.67 10.93 7.18
C ALA A 111 1.61 9.71 7.17
N ILE A 112 2.20 9.36 8.31
CA ILE A 112 3.04 8.15 8.45
C ILE A 112 2.24 6.97 9.04
N GLY A 113 1.34 7.22 9.99
CA GLY A 113 0.73 6.17 10.83
C GLY A 113 -0.57 5.54 10.33
N ARG A 114 -1.35 6.19 9.45
CA ARG A 114 -2.75 5.75 9.16
C ARG A 114 -3.11 5.58 7.69
N ARG A 115 -2.13 5.35 6.81
CA ARG A 115 -2.38 5.25 5.36
C ARG A 115 -3.46 4.20 5.03
N GLY A 116 -3.40 2.97 5.54
CA GLY A 116 -4.26 1.88 5.04
C GLY A 116 -5.72 1.77 5.54
N ALA A 117 -6.21 2.62 6.46
CA ALA A 117 -7.55 2.47 7.06
C ALA A 117 -8.54 3.59 6.69
N LEU A 118 -8.05 4.80 6.38
CA LEU A 118 -8.88 5.93 5.94
C LEU A 118 -9.27 5.84 4.45
N GLN A 119 -8.62 4.96 3.69
CA GLN A 119 -8.64 4.95 2.23
C GLN A 119 -9.87 4.26 1.60
N SER A 120 -10.42 3.23 2.23
CA SER A 120 -11.63 2.54 1.76
C SER A 120 -12.87 3.40 1.96
N VAL A 121 -12.93 4.12 3.08
CA VAL A 121 -14.02 5.03 3.42
C VAL A 121 -14.06 6.22 2.46
N ALA A 122 -12.89 6.77 2.10
CA ALA A 122 -12.79 7.93 1.21
C ALA A 122 -13.44 7.72 -0.18
N LEU A 123 -13.30 6.53 -0.78
CA LEU A 123 -13.94 6.23 -2.07
C LEU A 123 -15.46 6.16 -1.96
N GLY A 124 -15.97 5.55 -0.89
CA GLY A 124 -17.41 5.53 -0.59
C GLY A 124 -17.95 6.94 -0.36
N ASP A 125 -17.24 7.76 0.40
CA ASP A 125 -17.65 9.14 0.66
C ASP A 125 -17.66 10.00 -0.61
N ILE A 126 -16.67 9.82 -1.51
CA ILE A 126 -16.65 10.50 -2.80
C ILE A 126 -17.87 10.10 -3.63
N ALA A 127 -18.22 8.82 -3.66
CA ALA A 127 -19.42 8.36 -4.34
C ALA A 127 -20.69 8.98 -3.74
N GLU A 128 -20.83 9.02 -2.42
CA GLU A 128 -21.98 9.63 -1.73
C GLU A 128 -22.10 11.14 -2.01
N GLN A 129 -20.97 11.86 -2.06
CA GLN A 129 -20.93 13.27 -2.41
C GLN A 129 -21.32 13.52 -3.87
N LEU A 130 -20.88 12.65 -4.79
CA LEU A 130 -21.26 12.71 -6.20
C LEU A 130 -22.75 12.37 -6.40
N GLU A 131 -23.29 11.40 -5.67
CA GLU A 131 -24.72 11.10 -5.66
C GLU A 131 -25.53 12.30 -5.16
N SER A 132 -25.08 12.93 -4.07
CA SER A 132 -25.71 14.14 -3.54
C SER A 132 -25.67 15.30 -4.54
N LEU A 133 -24.55 15.48 -5.26
CA LEU A 133 -24.44 16.46 -6.34
C LEU A 133 -25.36 16.11 -7.52
N ALA A 134 -25.51 14.83 -7.87
CA ALA A 134 -26.37 14.39 -8.95
C ALA A 134 -27.86 14.64 -8.64
N VAL A 135 -28.26 14.56 -7.37
CA VAL A 135 -29.60 14.98 -6.93
C VAL A 135 -29.78 16.48 -7.14
N LEU A 136 -28.84 17.31 -6.69
CA LEU A 136 -28.92 18.77 -6.87
C LEU A 136 -28.88 19.20 -8.33
N ALA A 137 -28.14 18.48 -9.18
CA ALA A 137 -28.09 18.74 -10.62
C ALA A 137 -29.45 18.60 -11.32
N ARG A 138 -30.38 17.83 -10.73
CA ARG A 138 -31.73 17.60 -11.27
C ARG A 138 -32.76 18.60 -10.72
N GLU A 139 -32.40 19.39 -9.70
CA GLU A 139 -33.25 20.44 -9.17
C GLU A 139 -33.26 21.65 -10.12
N SER A 140 -34.40 22.32 -10.24
CA SER A 140 -34.51 23.50 -11.12
C SER A 140 -33.82 24.75 -10.55
N ASP A 141 -33.69 24.83 -9.22
CA ASP A 141 -33.04 25.93 -8.50
C ASP A 141 -32.28 25.37 -7.28
N PRO A 142 -31.10 24.76 -7.49
CA PRO A 142 -30.32 24.15 -6.43
C PRO A 142 -29.74 25.21 -5.48
N ASP A 143 -29.71 24.92 -4.18
CA ASP A 143 -29.16 25.83 -3.15
C ASP A 143 -27.64 26.06 -3.37
N PRO A 144 -27.21 27.31 -3.66
CA PRO A 144 -25.80 27.65 -3.87
C PRO A 144 -24.89 27.31 -2.69
N ALA A 145 -25.39 27.42 -1.45
CA ALA A 145 -24.62 27.09 -0.25
C ALA A 145 -24.33 25.60 -0.20
N ARG A 146 -25.35 24.79 -0.46
CA ARG A 146 -25.25 23.33 -0.41
C ARG A 146 -24.35 22.79 -1.53
N VAL A 147 -24.48 23.33 -2.75
CA VAL A 147 -23.61 22.97 -3.87
C VAL A 147 -22.15 23.30 -3.56
N HIS A 148 -21.87 24.51 -3.05
CA HIS A 148 -20.50 24.90 -2.72
C HIS A 148 -19.90 24.02 -1.61
N LEU A 149 -20.63 23.73 -0.55
CA LEU A 149 -20.16 22.88 0.54
C LEU A 149 -19.88 21.44 0.07
N LEU A 150 -20.74 20.88 -0.79
CA LEU A 150 -20.52 19.55 -1.37
C LEU A 150 -19.27 19.52 -2.26
N LEU A 151 -19.08 20.53 -3.11
CA LEU A 151 -17.91 20.63 -3.98
C LEU A 151 -16.60 20.82 -3.20
N LEU A 152 -16.62 21.61 -2.11
CA LEU A 152 -15.47 21.74 -1.20
C LEU A 152 -15.15 20.41 -0.53
N SER A 153 -16.15 19.73 0.02
CA SER A 153 -15.96 18.45 0.69
C SER A 153 -15.49 17.36 -0.28
N LEU A 154 -16.00 17.35 -1.51
CA LEU A 154 -15.52 16.48 -2.59
C LEU A 154 -14.06 16.75 -2.93
N THR A 155 -13.68 18.03 -3.03
CA THR A 155 -12.30 18.42 -3.33
C THR A 155 -11.34 17.99 -2.22
N GLU A 156 -11.73 18.18 -0.95
CA GLU A 156 -10.93 17.77 0.21
C GLU A 156 -10.70 16.25 0.22
N ARG A 157 -11.76 15.45 0.08
CA ARG A 157 -11.66 13.98 0.07
C ARG A 157 -10.86 13.47 -1.12
N PHE A 158 -11.08 14.03 -2.31
CA PHE A 158 -10.33 13.66 -3.50
C PHE A 158 -8.85 14.05 -3.41
N SER A 159 -8.52 15.22 -2.84
CA SER A 159 -7.12 15.64 -2.69
C SER A 159 -6.36 14.70 -1.76
N SER A 160 -6.98 14.31 -0.64
CA SER A 160 -6.42 13.29 0.26
C SER A 160 -6.23 11.94 -0.44
N LEU A 161 -7.18 11.50 -1.26
CA LEU A 161 -7.06 10.28 -2.06
C LEU A 161 -5.87 10.36 -3.03
N ALA A 162 -5.74 11.48 -3.76
CA ALA A 162 -4.70 11.68 -4.77
C ALA A 162 -3.29 11.73 -4.13
N ASP A 163 -3.11 12.46 -3.04
CA ASP A 163 -1.83 12.54 -2.31
C ASP A 163 -1.40 11.16 -1.80
N ASN A 164 -2.35 10.38 -1.30
CA ASN A 164 -2.10 9.01 -0.84
C ASN A 164 -1.70 8.07 -1.98
N ALA A 165 -2.39 8.14 -3.13
CA ALA A 165 -2.03 7.37 -4.31
C ALA A 165 -0.62 7.72 -4.81
N GLN A 166 -0.26 9.01 -4.82
CA GLN A 166 1.07 9.47 -5.20
C GLN A 166 2.15 8.95 -4.22
N ALA A 167 1.89 9.01 -2.92
CA ALA A 167 2.81 8.48 -1.91
C ALA A 167 3.01 6.96 -2.04
N PHE A 168 1.95 6.22 -2.36
CA PHE A 168 2.03 4.78 -2.64
C PHE A 168 2.87 4.50 -3.89
N MET A 169 2.60 5.18 -5.00
CA MET A 169 3.40 5.05 -6.23
C MET A 169 4.88 5.34 -6.01
N ALA A 170 5.21 6.34 -5.19
CA ALA A 170 6.59 6.63 -4.80
C ALA A 170 7.21 5.49 -3.97
N SER A 171 6.42 4.85 -3.09
CA SER A 171 6.88 3.72 -2.27
C SER A 171 7.15 2.46 -3.09
N LEU A 172 6.35 2.20 -4.14
CA LEU A 172 6.56 1.09 -5.07
C LEU A 172 7.92 1.20 -5.77
N ARG A 173 8.26 2.40 -6.27
CA ARG A 173 9.55 2.65 -6.94
C ARG A 173 10.73 2.42 -6.01
N ARG A 174 10.61 2.78 -4.72
CA ARG A 174 11.69 2.63 -3.73
C ARG A 174 11.97 1.19 -3.35
N ALA A 175 10.98 0.30 -3.46
CA ALA A 175 11.17 -1.12 -3.16
C ALA A 175 11.95 -1.89 -4.24
N ILE A 176 12.14 -1.29 -5.41
CA ILE A 176 12.96 -1.87 -6.48
C ILE A 176 14.47 -1.80 -6.11
N ASP A 177 14.84 -0.98 -5.13
CA ASP A 177 16.23 -0.76 -4.68
C ASP A 177 16.67 -1.61 -3.47
N PHE A 178 15.99 -2.73 -3.15
CA PHE A 178 16.45 -3.65 -2.10
C PHE A 178 17.66 -4.49 -2.56
N SER A 179 18.79 -3.83 -2.86
CA SER A 179 20.04 -4.48 -3.26
C SER A 179 20.90 -4.95 -2.07
N ASP A 180 20.61 -4.56 -0.83
CA ASP A 180 21.57 -4.70 0.30
C ASP A 180 21.18 -5.66 1.44
N GLY A 181 20.17 -6.52 1.28
CA GLY A 181 19.98 -7.64 2.20
C GLY A 181 19.33 -7.32 3.56
N ASP A 182 18.67 -6.16 3.68
CA ASP A 182 17.79 -5.86 4.83
C ASP A 182 16.45 -6.62 4.69
N VAL A 183 16.42 -7.82 5.27
CA VAL A 183 15.25 -8.71 5.28
C VAL A 183 14.09 -8.12 6.10
N GLU A 184 14.38 -7.37 7.16
CA GLU A 184 13.34 -6.75 8.01
C GLU A 184 12.64 -5.62 7.26
N ALA A 185 13.41 -4.74 6.59
CA ALA A 185 12.83 -3.70 5.75
C ALA A 185 12.01 -4.29 4.58
N PHE A 186 12.46 -5.40 4.00
CA PHE A 186 11.71 -6.12 2.97
C PHE A 186 10.40 -6.71 3.51
N ILE A 187 10.41 -7.36 4.67
CA ILE A 187 9.19 -7.91 5.30
C ILE A 187 8.21 -6.78 5.61
N ALA A 188 8.69 -5.67 6.20
CA ALA A 188 7.86 -4.52 6.51
C ALA A 188 7.30 -3.85 5.25
N TYR A 189 8.03 -3.87 4.14
CA TYR A 189 7.52 -3.43 2.83
C TYR A 189 6.46 -4.39 2.29
N LYS A 190 6.72 -5.70 2.33
CA LYS A 190 5.79 -6.76 1.89
C LYS A 190 4.45 -6.63 2.61
N GLU A 191 4.46 -6.52 3.93
CA GLU A 191 3.23 -6.37 4.72
C GLU A 191 2.47 -5.11 4.33
N ARG A 192 3.17 -3.98 4.21
CA ARG A 192 2.57 -2.71 3.76
C ARG A 192 1.97 -2.79 2.35
N LEU A 193 2.66 -3.46 1.42
CA LEU A 193 2.19 -3.62 0.05
C LEU A 193 0.93 -4.50 0.01
N ILE A 194 0.94 -5.64 0.71
CA ILE A 194 -0.18 -6.58 0.77
C ILE A 194 -1.40 -5.91 1.42
N ASP A 195 -1.23 -5.20 2.54
CA ASP A 195 -2.31 -4.49 3.21
C ASP A 195 -2.94 -3.43 2.31
N TYR A 196 -2.11 -2.66 1.60
CA TYR A 196 -2.59 -1.64 0.68
C TYR A 196 -3.35 -2.27 -0.50
N ILE A 197 -2.83 -3.34 -1.10
CA ILE A 197 -3.49 -4.02 -2.22
C ILE A 197 -4.82 -4.62 -1.80
N ASN A 198 -4.85 -5.38 -0.70
CA ASN A 198 -6.05 -6.08 -0.26
C ASN A 198 -7.20 -5.14 0.12
N ARG A 199 -6.88 -3.97 0.68
CA ARG A 199 -7.90 -2.98 1.06
C ARG A 199 -8.21 -2.04 -0.10
N PHE A 200 -7.21 -1.28 -0.53
CA PHE A 200 -7.45 -0.15 -1.42
C PHE A 200 -7.71 -0.55 -2.87
N ILE A 201 -6.98 -1.53 -3.42
CA ILE A 201 -7.15 -1.89 -4.85
C ILE A 201 -8.48 -2.63 -5.08
N ALA A 202 -8.91 -3.45 -4.11
CA ALA A 202 -10.22 -4.09 -4.15
C ALA A 202 -11.36 -3.05 -4.11
N ASP A 203 -11.30 -2.11 -3.18
CA ASP A 203 -12.30 -1.04 -3.06
C ASP A 203 -12.27 -0.09 -4.27
N LEU A 204 -11.07 0.23 -4.78
CA LEU A 204 -10.90 1.01 -6.00
C LEU A 204 -11.52 0.34 -7.22
N ALA A 205 -11.44 -1.00 -7.33
CA ALA A 205 -12.06 -1.73 -8.42
C ALA A 205 -13.59 -1.64 -8.37
N ASN A 206 -14.18 -1.68 -7.17
CA ASN A 206 -15.64 -1.64 -6.98
C ASN A 206 -16.18 -0.20 -7.04
N SER A 207 -15.72 0.68 -6.15
CA SER A 207 -16.20 2.07 -6.04
C SER A 207 -15.73 2.95 -7.19
N GLY A 208 -14.60 2.63 -7.83
CA GLY A 208 -14.10 3.39 -8.98
C GLY A 208 -15.04 3.36 -10.18
N ALA A 209 -15.69 2.21 -10.44
CA ALA A 209 -16.68 2.07 -11.51
C ALA A 209 -17.97 2.86 -11.21
N GLN A 210 -18.42 2.85 -9.96
CA GLN A 210 -19.55 3.65 -9.51
C GLN A 210 -19.27 5.15 -9.65
N ILE A 211 -18.10 5.62 -9.19
CA ILE A 211 -17.68 7.02 -9.32
C ILE A 211 -17.62 7.45 -10.78
N ALA A 212 -17.04 6.61 -11.66
CA ALA A 212 -17.00 6.90 -13.10
C ALA A 212 -18.41 7.05 -13.71
N THR A 213 -19.37 6.25 -13.25
CA THR A 213 -20.79 6.35 -13.65
C THR A 213 -21.39 7.68 -13.23
N LEU A 214 -21.26 8.03 -11.95
CA LEU A 214 -21.80 9.28 -11.39
C LEU A 214 -21.20 10.52 -12.08
N LEU A 215 -19.90 10.50 -12.38
CA LEU A 215 -19.24 11.57 -13.14
C LEU A 215 -19.82 11.69 -14.56
N GLY A 216 -20.13 10.58 -15.21
CA GLY A 216 -20.80 10.56 -16.50
C GLY A 216 -22.22 11.13 -16.44
N GLU A 217 -23.00 10.73 -15.43
CA GLU A 217 -24.36 11.26 -15.21
C GLU A 217 -24.36 12.78 -14.96
N LEU A 218 -23.46 13.25 -14.10
CA LEU A 218 -23.28 14.68 -13.81
C LEU A 218 -22.85 15.46 -15.05
N GLN A 219 -22.05 14.85 -15.93
CA GLN A 219 -21.68 15.47 -17.19
C GLN A 219 -22.89 15.67 -18.12
N VAL A 220 -23.77 14.67 -18.20
CA VAL A 220 -25.03 14.77 -18.97
C VAL A 220 -25.99 15.79 -18.36
N CYS A 221 -26.04 15.89 -17.03
CA CYS A 221 -26.89 16.86 -16.32
C CYS A 221 -26.34 18.30 -16.34
N GLY A 222 -25.19 18.57 -16.97
CA GLY A 222 -24.63 19.92 -17.06
C GLY A 222 -23.89 20.38 -15.80
N HIS A 223 -23.01 19.52 -15.25
CA HIS A 223 -22.17 19.84 -14.07
C HIS A 223 -21.53 21.23 -14.07
N GLU A 224 -21.19 21.82 -15.22
CA GLU A 224 -20.63 23.18 -15.32
C GLU A 224 -21.52 24.24 -14.67
N ASP A 225 -22.85 24.07 -14.67
CA ASP A 225 -23.76 25.02 -14.04
C ASP A 225 -23.66 24.98 -12.51
N LEU A 226 -23.45 23.80 -11.92
CA LEU A 226 -23.15 23.65 -10.49
C LEU A 226 -21.80 24.27 -10.13
N LEU A 227 -20.78 24.08 -10.98
CA LEU A 227 -19.47 24.70 -10.78
C LEU A 227 -19.56 26.23 -10.86
N ARG A 228 -20.36 26.77 -11.78
CA ARG A 228 -20.62 28.21 -11.90
C ARG A 228 -21.36 28.76 -10.69
N LEU A 229 -22.30 27.99 -10.13
CA LEU A 229 -23.02 28.35 -8.91
C LEU A 229 -22.08 28.50 -7.70
N ALA A 230 -21.14 27.56 -7.54
CA ALA A 230 -20.10 27.65 -6.51
C ALA A 230 -19.16 28.83 -6.75
N ALA A 231 -18.73 29.05 -7.99
CA ALA A 231 -17.86 30.16 -8.36
C ALA A 231 -18.49 31.54 -8.06
N ARG A 232 -19.78 31.71 -8.32
CA ARG A 232 -20.53 32.94 -7.99
C ARG A 232 -20.57 33.22 -6.50
N ARG A 233 -20.71 32.17 -5.69
CA ARG A 233 -20.70 32.29 -4.23
C ARG A 233 -19.32 32.67 -3.71
N GLU A 234 -18.27 32.01 -4.19
CA GLU A 234 -16.89 32.33 -3.82
C GLU A 234 -16.50 33.77 -4.22
N ALA A 235 -16.98 34.23 -5.38
CA ALA A 235 -16.80 35.62 -5.83
C ALA A 235 -17.54 36.63 -4.95
N ALA A 236 -18.74 36.30 -4.46
CA ALA A 236 -19.53 37.17 -3.58
C ALA A 236 -18.87 37.35 -2.20
N ASP A 237 -18.23 36.31 -1.69
CA ASP A 237 -17.48 36.37 -0.42
C ASP A 237 -16.14 37.14 -0.56
N ALA A 238 -15.59 37.26 -1.78
CA ALA A 238 -14.27 37.80 -2.05
C ALA A 238 -14.23 39.31 -2.38
N VAL A 239 -15.34 39.91 -2.86
CA VAL A 239 -15.38 41.30 -3.34
C VAL A 239 -16.26 42.17 -2.42
N PRO A 240 -15.71 43.22 -1.78
CA PRO A 240 -16.50 44.19 -1.00
C PRO A 240 -17.44 45.03 -1.88
N ASP A 241 -18.56 45.51 -1.30
CA ASP A 241 -19.50 46.44 -1.94
C ASP A 241 -18.88 47.85 -2.13
N GLU A 242 -18.14 48.07 -3.23
CA GLU A 242 -17.61 49.38 -3.64
C GLU A 242 -17.89 49.69 -5.13
N GLU A 243 -17.67 50.93 -5.58
CA GLU A 243 -18.10 51.47 -6.89
C GLU A 243 -17.50 50.76 -8.13
N ASP A 244 -16.41 49.97 -7.97
CA ASP A 244 -15.81 49.10 -9.01
C ASP A 244 -16.16 47.60 -8.85
N ALA A 245 -17.12 47.26 -8.00
CA ALA A 245 -17.43 45.88 -7.60
C ALA A 245 -17.89 44.99 -8.77
N ALA A 246 -18.55 45.53 -9.80
CA ALA A 246 -19.11 44.72 -10.89
C ALA A 246 -18.03 44.06 -11.77
N GLU A 247 -17.00 44.80 -12.17
CA GLU A 247 -15.89 44.24 -12.95
C GLU A 247 -15.00 43.35 -12.07
N ALA A 248 -14.80 43.72 -10.80
CA ALA A 248 -14.05 42.92 -9.85
C ALA A 248 -14.73 41.56 -9.59
N TYR A 249 -16.05 41.57 -9.41
CA TYR A 249 -16.87 40.37 -9.24
C TYR A 249 -16.81 39.48 -10.47
N ALA A 250 -17.00 40.03 -11.69
CA ALA A 250 -16.94 39.25 -12.92
C ALA A 250 -15.57 38.57 -13.13
N ARG A 251 -14.47 39.24 -12.76
CA ARG A 251 -13.12 38.65 -12.77
C ARG A 251 -12.98 37.55 -11.72
N ALA A 252 -13.50 37.76 -10.51
CA ALA A 252 -13.46 36.77 -9.43
C ALA A 252 -14.28 35.51 -9.77
N GLU A 253 -15.50 35.66 -10.28
CA GLU A 253 -16.37 34.54 -10.72
C GLU A 253 -15.67 33.73 -11.81
N LYS A 254 -15.10 34.38 -12.81
CA LYS A 254 -14.39 33.70 -13.90
C LYS A 254 -13.19 32.89 -13.39
N SER A 255 -12.36 33.48 -12.52
CA SER A 255 -11.20 32.80 -11.93
C SER A 255 -11.61 31.61 -11.07
N ALA A 256 -12.62 31.78 -10.22
CA ALA A 256 -13.16 30.70 -9.40
C ALA A 256 -13.73 29.57 -10.26
N PHE A 257 -14.48 29.90 -11.32
CA PHE A 257 -15.03 28.91 -12.25
C PHE A 257 -13.93 28.13 -12.98
N GLU A 258 -12.89 28.79 -13.48
CA GLU A 258 -11.74 28.12 -14.12
C GLU A 258 -11.02 27.18 -13.14
N SER A 259 -10.89 27.58 -11.87
CA SER A 259 -10.32 26.74 -10.80
C SER A 259 -11.18 25.51 -10.51
N TRP A 260 -12.50 25.68 -10.40
CA TRP A 260 -13.46 24.60 -10.22
C TRP A 260 -13.47 23.62 -11.40
N LEU A 261 -13.43 24.14 -12.63
CA LEU A 261 -13.36 23.33 -13.84
C LEU A 261 -12.05 22.52 -13.90
N ASN A 262 -10.93 23.11 -13.50
CA ASN A 262 -9.65 22.40 -13.46
C ASN A 262 -9.65 21.27 -12.41
N ARG A 263 -10.21 21.50 -11.22
CA ARG A 263 -10.39 20.46 -10.19
C ARG A 263 -11.30 19.33 -10.68
N TRP A 264 -12.41 19.68 -11.34
CA TRP A 264 -13.34 18.71 -11.91
C TRP A 264 -12.70 17.84 -12.99
N ARG A 265 -11.93 18.45 -13.91
CA ARG A 265 -11.15 17.71 -14.91
C ARG A 265 -10.17 16.75 -14.26
N GLY A 266 -9.47 17.18 -13.21
CA GLY A 266 -8.57 16.31 -12.45
C GLY A 266 -9.30 15.11 -11.83
N LEU A 267 -10.51 15.32 -11.28
CA LEU A 267 -11.36 14.23 -10.78
C LEU A 267 -11.77 13.28 -11.92
N GLN A 268 -12.22 13.80 -13.06
CA GLN A 268 -12.59 12.99 -14.22
C GLN A 268 -11.41 12.16 -14.75
N ASP A 269 -10.24 12.78 -14.97
CA ASP A 269 -9.04 12.09 -15.48
C ASP A 269 -8.53 11.01 -14.51
N TRP A 270 -8.84 11.15 -13.22
CA TRP A 270 -8.44 10.16 -12.21
C TRP A 270 -9.23 8.86 -12.34
N PHE A 271 -10.53 8.93 -12.61
CA PHE A 271 -11.44 7.78 -12.65
C PHE A 271 -11.78 7.30 -14.06
N VAL A 272 -11.86 8.20 -15.05
CA VAL A 272 -12.36 7.92 -16.41
C VAL A 272 -11.22 7.88 -17.42
N SER A 273 -11.09 6.78 -18.16
CA SER A 273 -10.08 6.67 -19.23
C SER A 273 -10.56 7.35 -20.51
N THR A 274 -9.73 8.20 -21.12
CA THR A 274 -10.01 8.83 -22.42
C THR A 274 -9.35 8.04 -23.56
N GLY A 275 -9.94 6.88 -23.85
CA GLY A 275 -9.43 5.96 -24.88
C GLY A 275 -8.28 5.08 -24.39
N VAL A 276 -7.58 4.43 -25.33
CA VAL A 276 -6.49 3.47 -25.01
C VAL A 276 -5.21 4.20 -24.60
N GLU A 277 -4.89 5.33 -25.25
CA GLU A 277 -3.66 6.10 -25.06
C GLU A 277 -3.63 6.93 -23.77
N ARG A 278 -4.80 7.21 -23.17
CA ARG A 278 -4.92 7.99 -21.93
C ARG A 278 -5.66 7.18 -20.86
N PRO A 279 -4.98 6.21 -20.21
CA PRO A 279 -5.49 5.56 -19.01
C PRO A 279 -5.87 6.57 -17.93
N SER A 280 -6.93 6.27 -17.19
CA SER A 280 -7.20 6.94 -15.92
C SER A 280 -6.11 6.64 -14.88
N GLN A 281 -5.94 7.54 -13.92
CA GLN A 281 -4.95 7.34 -12.84
C GLN A 281 -5.27 6.10 -12.01
N ALA A 282 -6.54 5.81 -11.76
CA ALA A 282 -6.99 4.57 -11.10
C ALA A 282 -6.50 3.31 -11.85
N ARG A 283 -6.58 3.31 -13.19
CA ARG A 283 -6.10 2.19 -14.03
C ARG A 283 -4.58 2.05 -13.95
N LEU A 284 -3.84 3.15 -14.04
CA LEU A 284 -2.37 3.14 -13.90
C LEU A 284 -1.93 2.61 -12.53
N LEU A 285 -2.61 3.05 -11.47
CA LEU A 285 -2.32 2.64 -10.09
C LEU A 285 -2.55 1.14 -9.89
N ARG A 286 -3.65 0.60 -10.42
CA ARG A 286 -3.94 -0.85 -10.40
C ARG A 286 -2.88 -1.65 -11.15
N GLN A 287 -2.48 -1.20 -12.34
CA GLN A 287 -1.43 -1.85 -13.13
C GLN A 287 -0.06 -1.83 -12.42
N ALA A 288 0.28 -0.70 -11.79
CA ALA A 288 1.50 -0.57 -11.00
C ALA A 288 1.50 -1.50 -9.78
N ALA A 289 0.37 -1.62 -9.09
CA ALA A 289 0.22 -2.54 -7.96
C ALA A 289 0.41 -4.01 -8.39
N ILE A 290 -0.22 -4.44 -9.50
CA ILE A 290 -0.04 -5.81 -10.03
C ILE A 290 1.42 -6.07 -10.41
N THR A 291 2.08 -5.09 -11.02
CA THR A 291 3.51 -5.20 -11.37
C THR A 291 4.38 -5.34 -10.12
N ALA A 292 4.07 -4.58 -9.06
CA ALA A 292 4.78 -4.67 -7.79
C ALA A 292 4.62 -6.04 -7.11
N ILE A 293 3.46 -6.70 -7.23
CA ILE A 293 3.28 -8.08 -6.74
C ILE A 293 4.26 -9.03 -7.43
N LYS A 294 4.36 -8.96 -8.76
CA LYS A 294 5.28 -9.82 -9.53
C LYS A 294 6.73 -9.61 -9.06
N GLN A 295 7.16 -8.35 -8.97
CA GLN A 295 8.50 -7.99 -8.47
C GLN A 295 8.75 -8.47 -7.04
N LEU A 296 7.73 -8.42 -6.18
CA LEU A 296 7.83 -8.93 -4.81
C LEU A 296 8.05 -10.45 -4.81
N VAL A 297 7.30 -11.20 -5.61
CA VAL A 297 7.45 -12.66 -5.74
C VAL A 297 8.84 -13.03 -6.23
N ASP A 298 9.34 -12.33 -7.25
CA ASP A 298 10.70 -12.53 -7.78
C ASP A 298 11.77 -12.28 -6.70
N THR A 299 11.59 -11.21 -5.90
CA THR A 299 12.51 -10.87 -4.80
C THR A 299 12.47 -11.92 -3.68
N VAL A 300 11.29 -12.44 -3.34
CA VAL A 300 11.16 -13.57 -2.40
C VAL A 300 11.88 -14.80 -2.93
N GLY A 301 11.74 -15.11 -4.22
CA GLY A 301 12.46 -16.20 -4.87
C GLY A 301 13.97 -16.04 -4.70
N LEU A 302 14.49 -14.85 -4.98
CA LEU A 302 15.91 -14.52 -4.87
C LEU A 302 16.43 -14.60 -3.42
N LEU A 303 15.65 -14.14 -2.44
CA LEU A 303 15.96 -14.30 -1.01
C LEU A 303 15.96 -15.77 -0.58
N ASN A 304 14.99 -16.55 -1.07
CA ASN A 304 14.91 -17.98 -0.77
C ASN A 304 16.07 -18.75 -1.41
N GLU A 305 16.51 -18.38 -2.62
CA GLU A 305 17.70 -18.94 -3.25
C GLU A 305 18.96 -18.68 -2.42
N ARG A 306 19.15 -17.45 -1.92
CA ARG A 306 20.26 -17.12 -0.98
C ARG A 306 20.19 -17.97 0.29
N ARG A 307 19.00 -18.10 0.89
CA ARG A 307 18.79 -18.87 2.13
C ARG A 307 18.95 -20.38 1.94
N SER A 308 18.59 -20.90 0.76
CA SER A 308 18.69 -22.31 0.38
C SER A 308 20.14 -22.78 0.12
N GLY A 309 21.13 -21.88 0.19
CA GLY A 309 22.54 -22.24 0.23
C GLY A 309 23.17 -22.53 -1.14
N ARG A 310 22.78 -21.83 -2.21
CA ARG A 310 23.73 -21.65 -3.32
C ARG A 310 24.80 -20.66 -2.83
N SER A 311 26.04 -21.13 -2.69
CA SER A 311 27.16 -20.36 -2.13
C SER A 311 27.31 -19.01 -2.85
N ASP A 312 27.03 -17.92 -2.15
CA ASP A 312 27.48 -16.60 -2.58
C ASP A 312 28.95 -16.47 -2.17
N ARG A 313 29.84 -16.90 -3.07
CA ARG A 313 31.30 -16.85 -2.86
C ARG A 313 31.76 -15.45 -2.44
N SER A 314 31.08 -14.39 -2.88
CA SER A 314 31.44 -13.02 -2.52
C SER A 314 31.15 -12.72 -1.06
N ALA A 315 30.02 -13.20 -0.53
CA ALA A 315 29.68 -13.09 0.89
C ALA A 315 30.67 -13.90 1.75
N ASP A 316 30.98 -15.12 1.33
CA ASP A 316 31.92 -16.01 2.02
C ASP A 316 33.33 -15.38 2.09
N PHE A 317 33.83 -14.82 0.99
CA PHE A 317 35.13 -14.13 0.98
C PHE A 317 35.14 -12.85 1.81
N ARG A 318 34.04 -12.07 1.86
CA ARG A 318 33.96 -10.89 2.74
C ARG A 318 33.93 -11.27 4.22
N ALA A 319 33.25 -12.37 4.58
CA ALA A 319 33.26 -12.88 5.95
C ALA A 319 34.67 -13.34 6.34
N LEU A 320 35.34 -14.09 5.45
CA LEU A 320 36.71 -14.53 5.65
C LEU A 320 37.69 -13.35 5.79
N ALA A 321 37.57 -12.32 4.96
CA ALA A 321 38.39 -11.11 5.04
C ALA A 321 38.24 -10.39 6.39
N ARG A 322 37.01 -10.31 6.93
CA ARG A 322 36.77 -9.78 8.28
C ARG A 322 37.45 -10.61 9.36
N TRP A 323 37.36 -11.94 9.30
CA TRP A 323 38.08 -12.81 10.24
C TRP A 323 39.60 -12.66 10.15
N PHE A 324 40.16 -12.40 8.96
CA PHE A 324 41.58 -12.07 8.83
C PHE A 324 41.92 -10.72 9.46
N ALA A 325 41.06 -9.72 9.33
CA ALA A 325 41.25 -8.38 9.93
C ALA A 325 41.11 -8.39 11.46
N GLU A 326 40.24 -9.24 12.01
CA GLU A 326 39.98 -9.39 13.45
C GLU A 326 40.89 -10.43 14.13
N ALA A 327 41.74 -11.12 13.36
CA ALA A 327 42.64 -12.11 13.92
C ALA A 327 43.65 -11.46 14.88
N PRO A 328 43.84 -12.02 16.08
CA PRO A 328 44.64 -11.38 17.14
C PRO A 328 46.14 -11.33 16.82
N ASP A 329 46.64 -12.26 15.99
CA ASP A 329 48.05 -12.38 15.63
C ASP A 329 48.26 -13.07 14.27
N GLU A 330 49.49 -13.03 13.78
CA GLU A 330 49.91 -13.66 12.52
C GLU A 330 49.74 -15.19 12.56
N GLU A 331 49.87 -15.81 13.74
CA GLU A 331 49.67 -17.25 13.88
C GLU A 331 48.19 -17.64 13.66
N ALA A 332 47.25 -16.82 14.17
CA ALA A 332 45.81 -16.99 14.00
C ALA A 332 45.40 -16.80 12.54
N THR A 333 45.98 -15.83 11.83
CA THR A 333 45.75 -15.68 10.39
C THR A 333 46.28 -16.87 9.59
N HIS A 334 47.43 -17.44 9.93
CA HIS A 334 47.90 -18.69 9.31
C HIS A 334 46.98 -19.89 9.59
N ARG A 335 46.46 -20.02 10.83
CA ARG A 335 45.46 -21.05 11.17
C ARG A 335 44.16 -20.87 10.39
N LEU A 336 43.69 -19.63 10.27
CA LEU A 336 42.49 -19.26 9.52
C LEU A 336 42.66 -19.54 8.01
N TRP A 337 43.81 -19.16 7.44
CA TRP A 337 44.16 -19.49 6.05
C TRP A 337 44.12 -20.99 5.81
N ARG A 338 44.70 -21.78 6.71
CA ARG A 338 44.71 -23.24 6.60
C ARG A 338 43.31 -23.82 6.76
N ALA A 339 42.46 -23.26 7.60
CA ALA A 339 41.08 -23.72 7.74
C ALA A 339 40.24 -23.41 6.50
N ALA A 340 40.41 -22.23 5.89
CA ALA A 340 39.63 -21.78 4.74
C ALA A 340 40.12 -22.39 3.41
N PHE A 341 41.44 -22.52 3.22
CA PHE A 341 42.07 -22.90 1.95
C PHE A 341 42.89 -24.17 2.04
N GLY A 342 43.28 -24.60 3.24
CA GLY A 342 43.99 -25.86 3.49
C GLY A 342 43.05 -27.05 3.38
N LEU A 343 42.39 -27.17 2.22
CA LEU A 343 41.69 -28.36 1.78
C LEU A 343 42.70 -29.50 1.81
N THR A 344 42.66 -30.24 2.91
CA THR A 344 43.40 -31.49 3.03
C THR A 344 42.77 -32.44 2.01
N PRO A 345 43.54 -33.29 1.30
CA PRO A 345 42.94 -34.29 0.43
C PRO A 345 41.83 -35.02 1.17
N ALA A 346 40.64 -35.06 0.56
CA ALA A 346 39.48 -35.72 1.15
C ALA A 346 39.85 -37.19 1.42
N ARG A 347 39.86 -37.57 2.70
CA ARG A 347 40.04 -38.98 3.07
C ARG A 347 38.71 -39.68 2.85
N HIS A 348 38.63 -40.46 1.77
CA HIS A 348 37.49 -41.30 1.50
C HIS A 348 37.52 -42.52 2.41
N LEU A 349 36.84 -42.44 3.55
CA LEU A 349 36.66 -43.55 4.48
C LEU A 349 35.49 -44.41 4.01
N THR A 350 35.66 -45.73 4.06
CA THR A 350 34.60 -46.69 3.71
C THR A 350 33.88 -47.14 4.97
N VAL A 351 32.57 -47.26 4.89
CA VAL A 351 31.72 -47.77 5.98
C VAL A 351 31.40 -49.25 5.76
N THR A 352 31.01 -49.95 6.82
CA THR A 352 30.57 -51.34 6.69
C THR A 352 29.18 -51.43 6.02
N PRO A 353 28.83 -52.55 5.37
CA PRO A 353 27.47 -52.76 4.84
C PRO A 353 26.37 -52.62 5.90
N ALA A 354 26.64 -53.04 7.15
CA ALA A 354 25.73 -52.87 8.27
C ALA A 354 25.48 -51.39 8.59
N THR A 355 26.53 -50.57 8.61
CA THR A 355 26.41 -49.11 8.76
C THR A 355 25.54 -48.51 7.66
N LEU A 356 25.71 -48.96 6.40
CA LEU A 356 24.96 -48.42 5.27
C LEU A 356 23.46 -48.73 5.38
N ALA A 357 23.11 -49.96 5.78
CA ALA A 357 21.71 -50.37 5.97
C ALA A 357 21.04 -49.61 7.11
N GLU A 358 21.73 -49.44 8.25
CA GLU A 358 21.22 -48.67 9.39
C GLU A 358 20.93 -47.22 9.01
N TRP A 359 21.77 -46.62 8.17
CA TRP A 359 21.62 -45.23 7.72
C TRP A 359 20.58 -45.02 6.61
N GLN A 360 20.11 -46.08 5.93
CA GLN A 360 19.02 -45.96 4.94
C GLN A 360 17.67 -45.65 5.60
N GLU A 361 17.49 -46.08 6.85
CA GLU A 361 16.23 -45.92 7.60
C GLU A 361 16.19 -44.63 8.44
N VAL A 362 17.26 -43.82 8.41
CA VAL A 362 17.37 -42.60 9.21
C VAL A 362 16.64 -41.44 8.51
N PRO A 363 15.64 -40.80 9.15
CA PRO A 363 14.95 -39.65 8.57
C PRO A 363 15.89 -38.45 8.36
N ALA A 364 15.62 -37.68 7.30
CA ALA A 364 16.29 -36.41 7.07
C ALA A 364 15.92 -35.42 8.19
N GLY A 365 16.92 -34.97 8.98
CA GLY A 365 16.74 -33.97 10.05
C GLY A 365 17.04 -34.45 11.48
N ILE A 366 17.45 -35.71 11.68
CA ILE A 366 17.84 -36.18 13.01
C ILE A 366 19.05 -35.38 13.55
N PRO A 367 19.05 -34.92 14.82
CA PRO A 367 20.21 -34.28 15.42
C PRO A 367 21.43 -35.21 15.39
N TRP A 368 22.60 -34.70 15.01
CA TRP A 368 23.85 -35.48 14.91
C TRP A 368 24.14 -36.34 16.15
N ARG A 369 23.89 -35.80 17.35
CA ARG A 369 24.12 -36.50 18.62
C ARG A 369 23.22 -37.73 18.84
N GLU A 370 22.07 -37.76 18.15
CA GLU A 370 21.05 -38.81 18.23
C GLU A 370 21.10 -39.75 17.02
N ALA A 371 21.93 -39.44 16.02
CA ALA A 371 22.12 -40.28 14.85
C ALA A 371 22.90 -41.57 15.19
N PRO A 372 22.61 -42.69 14.50
CA PRO A 372 23.40 -43.91 14.65
C PRO A 372 24.88 -43.70 14.33
N PRO A 373 25.80 -44.39 15.00
CA PRO A 373 27.24 -44.18 14.80
C PRO A 373 27.71 -44.68 13.43
N ILE A 374 28.57 -43.90 12.76
CA ILE A 374 29.20 -44.32 11.51
C ILE A 374 30.38 -45.26 11.82
N ARG A 375 30.21 -46.58 11.58
CA ARG A 375 31.31 -47.55 11.70
C ARG A 375 32.14 -47.59 10.43
N ILE A 376 33.39 -47.13 10.53
CA ILE A 376 34.39 -47.18 9.45
C ILE A 376 34.94 -48.60 9.32
N SER A 377 35.07 -49.10 8.10
CA SER A 377 35.64 -50.41 7.80
C SER A 377 37.13 -50.46 8.18
N PRO A 378 37.57 -51.43 9.01
CA PRO A 378 38.98 -51.57 9.38
C PRO A 378 39.81 -52.27 8.29
N GLN A 379 39.21 -52.65 7.15
CA GLN A 379 39.86 -53.48 6.13
C GLN A 379 41.16 -52.87 5.60
N LEU A 380 41.18 -51.57 5.27
CA LEU A 380 42.39 -50.89 4.79
C LEU A 380 43.57 -51.02 5.78
N ARG A 381 43.30 -50.97 7.10
CA ARG A 381 44.31 -51.13 8.15
C ARG A 381 44.76 -52.57 8.32
N ARG A 382 43.85 -53.55 8.12
CA ARG A 382 44.13 -54.98 8.29
C ARG A 382 44.91 -55.58 7.12
N THR A 383 44.68 -55.12 5.89
CA THR A 383 45.23 -55.76 4.69
C THR A 383 46.29 -54.91 3.97
N GLY A 384 46.56 -53.67 4.42
CA GLY A 384 47.55 -52.76 3.82
C GLY A 384 47.17 -52.20 2.45
N SER A 385 46.23 -52.85 1.76
CA SER A 385 45.62 -52.40 0.52
C SER A 385 44.09 -52.54 0.63
N TYR A 386 43.39 -51.50 0.23
CA TYR A 386 41.96 -51.55 -0.05
C TYR A 386 41.76 -51.15 -1.51
N GLU A 387 41.84 -52.12 -2.41
CA GLU A 387 41.27 -51.92 -3.74
C GLU A 387 39.75 -51.98 -3.58
N ARG A 388 39.09 -50.84 -3.78
CA ARG A 388 37.66 -50.85 -4.08
C ARG A 388 37.50 -51.52 -5.45
N ARG A 389 37.47 -52.86 -5.51
CA ARG A 389 37.12 -53.58 -6.73
C ARG A 389 35.67 -53.25 -7.07
N GLY A 390 35.48 -52.35 -8.02
CA GLY A 390 34.16 -51.94 -8.52
C GLY A 390 34.13 -50.48 -8.96
N LYS A 391 33.15 -50.15 -9.82
CA LYS A 391 32.92 -48.78 -10.30
C LYS A 391 32.64 -47.83 -9.12
N PRO A 392 33.02 -46.54 -9.22
CA PRO A 392 32.60 -45.50 -8.27
C PRO A 392 31.09 -45.50 -8.06
N ASN A 393 30.62 -45.05 -6.89
CA ASN A 393 29.18 -44.82 -6.70
C ASN A 393 28.73 -43.82 -7.76
N ARG A 394 27.82 -44.24 -8.63
CA ARG A 394 27.18 -43.34 -9.59
C ARG A 394 26.42 -42.27 -8.81
N VAL A 395 26.46 -41.04 -9.30
CA VAL A 395 25.56 -39.97 -8.85
C VAL A 395 24.15 -40.56 -8.78
N ALA A 396 23.47 -40.37 -7.65
CA ALA A 396 22.13 -40.91 -7.44
C ALA A 396 21.28 -40.51 -8.64
N ASP A 397 20.75 -41.51 -9.33
CA ASP A 397 20.00 -41.25 -10.55
C ASP A 397 18.67 -40.58 -10.19
N ARG A 398 18.63 -39.27 -10.39
CA ARG A 398 17.44 -38.44 -10.18
C ARG A 398 16.56 -38.37 -11.43
N SER A 399 16.83 -39.20 -12.45
CA SER A 399 16.00 -39.30 -13.66
C SER A 399 14.52 -39.45 -13.31
N ARG A 400 14.18 -40.34 -12.36
CA ARG A 400 12.79 -40.56 -11.93
C ARG A 400 12.15 -39.35 -11.27
N ALA A 401 12.87 -38.65 -10.38
CA ALA A 401 12.36 -37.44 -9.73
C ALA A 401 12.20 -36.28 -10.73
N ARG A 402 13.14 -36.15 -11.68
CA ARG A 402 13.04 -35.18 -12.78
C ARG A 402 11.89 -35.51 -13.72
N ALA A 403 11.70 -36.79 -14.05
CA ALA A 403 10.59 -37.25 -14.88
C ALA A 403 9.24 -36.98 -14.21
N LEU A 404 9.11 -37.24 -12.90
CA LEU A 404 7.90 -36.90 -12.14
C LEU A 404 7.59 -35.39 -12.17
N LEU A 405 8.60 -34.53 -12.00
CA LEU A 405 8.40 -33.08 -12.06
C LEU A 405 8.07 -32.60 -13.47
N LEU A 406 8.70 -33.18 -14.50
CA LEU A 406 8.40 -32.89 -15.90
C LEU A 406 6.97 -33.31 -16.24
N GLU A 407 6.58 -34.53 -15.87
CA GLU A 407 5.23 -35.07 -16.05
C GLU A 407 4.17 -34.21 -15.34
N GLN A 408 4.48 -33.74 -14.13
CA GLN A 408 3.57 -32.85 -13.41
C GLN A 408 3.43 -31.48 -14.12
N ALA A 409 4.53 -30.89 -14.57
CA ALA A 409 4.51 -29.63 -15.31
C ALA A 409 3.79 -29.77 -16.67
N GLU A 410 4.03 -30.88 -17.37
CA GLU A 410 3.34 -31.21 -18.63
C GLU A 410 1.84 -31.40 -18.40
N ARG A 411 1.45 -32.09 -17.31
CA ARG A 411 0.04 -32.25 -16.94
C ARG A 411 -0.61 -30.92 -16.61
N GLU A 412 0.03 -30.07 -15.80
CA GLU A 412 -0.50 -28.74 -15.44
C GLU A 412 -0.63 -27.84 -16.69
N ALA A 413 0.35 -27.87 -17.59
CA ALA A 413 0.30 -27.16 -18.86
C ALA A 413 -0.83 -27.69 -19.77
N ALA A 414 -1.00 -29.02 -19.86
CA ALA A 414 -2.05 -29.65 -20.64
C ALA A 414 -3.45 -29.33 -20.09
N GLU A 415 -3.62 -29.37 -18.77
CA GLU A 415 -4.87 -29.00 -18.11
C GLU A 415 -5.21 -27.52 -18.32
N THR A 416 -4.21 -26.63 -18.30
CA THR A 416 -4.40 -25.20 -18.59
C THR A 416 -4.76 -24.97 -20.06
N ALA A 417 -4.10 -25.67 -20.98
CA ALA A 417 -4.40 -25.60 -22.40
C ALA A 417 -5.80 -26.15 -22.71
N ALA A 418 -6.22 -27.25 -22.06
CA ALA A 418 -7.55 -27.81 -22.17
C ALA A 418 -8.61 -26.83 -21.66
N ALA A 419 -8.38 -26.18 -20.51
CA ALA A 419 -9.29 -25.15 -19.99
C ALA A 419 -9.44 -23.96 -20.95
N ARG A 420 -8.34 -23.49 -21.58
CA ARG A 420 -8.42 -22.43 -22.61
C ARG A 420 -9.18 -22.90 -23.85
N ALA A 421 -8.89 -24.10 -24.32
CA ALA A 421 -9.56 -24.67 -25.49
C ALA A 421 -11.06 -24.85 -25.27
N ALA A 422 -11.47 -25.26 -24.05
CA ALA A 422 -12.88 -25.41 -23.68
C ALA A 422 -13.63 -24.07 -23.62
N LEU A 423 -12.94 -22.97 -23.30
CA LEU A 423 -13.53 -21.64 -23.26
C LEU A 423 -13.52 -20.91 -24.61
N ARG A 424 -12.66 -21.33 -25.54
CA ARG A 424 -12.58 -20.72 -26.87
C ARG A 424 -13.91 -20.91 -27.59
N THR A 425 -14.45 -19.83 -28.14
CA THR A 425 -15.67 -19.88 -28.94
C THR A 425 -15.33 -19.70 -30.42
N ASP A 426 -16.04 -20.38 -31.32
CA ASP A 426 -15.86 -20.26 -32.78
C ASP A 426 -16.65 -19.06 -33.35
N GLY A 427 -16.72 -17.97 -32.58
CA GLY A 427 -17.51 -16.77 -32.85
C GLY A 427 -18.31 -16.30 -31.63
N SER A 428 -19.26 -15.41 -31.88
CA SER A 428 -20.14 -14.85 -30.85
C SER A 428 -21.27 -15.83 -30.51
N VAL A 429 -21.37 -16.25 -29.25
CA VAL A 429 -22.39 -17.18 -28.71
C VAL A 429 -23.10 -16.57 -27.50
N LEU A 430 -24.31 -17.01 -27.16
CA LEU A 430 -24.96 -16.53 -25.93
C LEU A 430 -24.29 -17.12 -24.68
N LEU A 431 -24.36 -16.40 -23.58
CA LEU A 431 -23.76 -16.82 -22.31
C LEU A 431 -24.48 -18.06 -21.75
N SER A 432 -25.80 -18.15 -21.96
CA SER A 432 -26.60 -19.34 -21.67
C SER A 432 -26.36 -20.54 -22.61
N GLU A 433 -25.68 -20.33 -23.74
CA GLU A 433 -25.31 -21.41 -24.67
C GLU A 433 -23.94 -22.02 -24.37
N LEU A 434 -23.23 -21.50 -23.35
CA LEU A 434 -21.97 -22.09 -22.90
C LEU A 434 -22.24 -23.49 -22.32
N ASP A 435 -21.46 -24.47 -22.78
CA ASP A 435 -21.52 -25.83 -22.26
C ASP A 435 -21.05 -25.88 -20.79
N VAL A 436 -21.31 -27.00 -20.11
CA VAL A 436 -20.98 -27.17 -18.70
C VAL A 436 -19.48 -26.97 -18.47
N LEU A 437 -19.14 -25.94 -17.70
CA LEU A 437 -17.74 -25.60 -17.41
C LEU A 437 -17.21 -26.44 -16.25
N ASP A 438 -16.08 -27.11 -16.46
CA ASP A 438 -15.36 -27.76 -15.38
C ASP A 438 -14.75 -26.72 -14.41
N THR A 439 -14.32 -27.16 -13.22
CA THR A 439 -13.82 -26.26 -12.18
C THR A 439 -12.65 -25.37 -12.63
N ARG A 440 -11.80 -25.81 -13.57
CA ARG A 440 -10.65 -25.02 -14.04
C ARG A 440 -11.04 -24.05 -15.13
N ALA A 441 -11.80 -24.51 -16.12
CA ALA A 441 -12.38 -23.66 -17.16
C ALA A 441 -13.25 -22.57 -16.52
N PHE A 442 -14.07 -22.90 -15.52
CA PHE A 442 -14.89 -21.93 -14.81
C PHE A 442 -14.06 -20.86 -14.09
N ARG A 443 -12.96 -21.21 -13.40
CA ARG A 443 -12.09 -20.20 -12.76
C ARG A 443 -11.46 -19.24 -13.77
N LEU A 444 -11.02 -19.77 -14.91
CA LEU A 444 -10.46 -18.95 -15.98
C LEU A 444 -11.53 -18.05 -16.60
N PHE A 445 -12.74 -18.58 -16.80
CA PHE A 445 -13.92 -17.84 -17.26
C PHE A 445 -14.26 -16.67 -16.31
N LEU A 446 -14.27 -16.89 -15.00
CA LEU A 446 -14.50 -15.81 -14.02
C LEU A 446 -13.45 -14.70 -14.12
N GLY A 447 -12.19 -15.04 -14.39
CA GLY A 447 -11.14 -14.07 -14.65
C GLY A 447 -11.42 -13.24 -15.91
N LEU A 448 -11.76 -13.90 -17.02
CA LEU A 448 -12.12 -13.27 -18.30
C LEU A 448 -13.33 -12.34 -18.15
N LEU A 449 -14.39 -12.83 -17.52
CA LEU A 449 -15.62 -12.07 -17.29
C LEU A 449 -15.35 -10.87 -16.37
N GLY A 450 -14.55 -11.05 -15.31
CA GLY A 450 -14.13 -9.97 -14.42
C GLY A 450 -13.33 -8.88 -15.14
N ASP A 451 -12.38 -9.28 -16.00
CA ASP A 451 -11.60 -8.34 -16.81
C ASP A 451 -12.49 -7.58 -17.81
N ALA A 452 -13.43 -8.26 -18.46
CA ALA A 452 -14.38 -7.64 -19.40
C ALA A 452 -15.31 -6.65 -18.69
N LEU A 453 -15.94 -7.05 -17.59
CA LEU A 453 -16.85 -6.19 -16.83
C LEU A 453 -16.12 -4.97 -16.23
N ALA A 454 -14.87 -5.13 -15.80
CA ALA A 454 -14.06 -4.03 -15.28
C ALA A 454 -13.62 -3.04 -16.39
N ALA A 455 -13.46 -3.51 -17.62
CA ALA A 455 -13.08 -2.67 -18.76
C ALA A 455 -14.29 -1.94 -19.39
N ARG A 456 -15.52 -2.42 -19.16
CA ARG A 456 -16.75 -1.88 -19.74
C ARG A 456 -17.08 -0.52 -19.15
N ARG A 457 -17.27 0.50 -19.99
CA ARG A 457 -17.71 1.81 -19.51
C ARG A 457 -19.23 1.83 -19.30
N PRO A 458 -19.74 2.66 -18.38
CA PRO A 458 -21.16 2.86 -18.22
C PRO A 458 -21.81 3.34 -19.54
N GLY A 459 -22.90 2.70 -19.94
CA GLY A 459 -23.60 2.97 -21.21
C GLY A 459 -23.05 2.22 -22.43
N GLU A 460 -21.89 1.58 -22.32
CA GLU A 460 -21.39 0.68 -23.37
C GLU A 460 -22.10 -0.67 -23.26
N THR A 461 -22.75 -1.08 -24.34
CA THR A 461 -23.34 -2.41 -24.47
C THR A 461 -22.31 -3.43 -24.95
N GLU A 462 -21.10 -3.02 -25.32
CA GLU A 462 -20.04 -3.86 -25.85
C GLU A 462 -18.71 -3.52 -25.18
N VAL A 463 -17.95 -4.55 -24.81
CA VAL A 463 -16.59 -4.41 -24.31
C VAL A 463 -15.69 -5.48 -24.93
N LYS A 464 -14.44 -5.10 -25.21
CA LYS A 464 -13.41 -6.00 -25.72
C LYS A 464 -12.13 -5.81 -24.92
N THR A 465 -11.59 -6.88 -24.35
CA THR A 465 -10.37 -6.83 -23.53
C THR A 465 -9.55 -8.11 -23.65
N VAL A 466 -8.31 -8.06 -23.16
CA VAL A 466 -7.37 -9.17 -23.13
C VAL A 466 -7.05 -9.50 -21.66
N THR A 467 -6.84 -10.77 -21.33
CA THR A 467 -6.45 -11.22 -20.00
C THR A 467 -5.14 -10.58 -19.54
N ALA A 468 -4.95 -10.47 -18.22
CA ALA A 468 -3.75 -9.89 -17.63
C ALA A 468 -2.43 -10.60 -18.00
N ASP A 469 -2.49 -11.86 -18.42
CA ASP A 469 -1.34 -12.64 -18.92
C ASP A 469 -1.19 -12.59 -20.44
N GLY A 470 -2.08 -11.89 -21.15
CA GLY A 470 -2.06 -11.73 -22.60
C GLY A 470 -2.50 -12.98 -23.38
N SER A 471 -2.96 -14.02 -22.69
CA SER A 471 -3.19 -15.33 -23.32
C SER A 471 -4.53 -15.45 -24.05
N MET A 472 -5.55 -14.68 -23.64
CA MET A 472 -6.89 -14.78 -24.19
C MET A 472 -7.55 -13.41 -24.37
N GLU A 473 -8.36 -13.28 -25.41
CA GLU A 473 -9.19 -12.12 -25.68
C GLU A 473 -10.65 -12.47 -25.43
N VAL A 474 -11.39 -11.57 -24.78
CA VAL A 474 -12.83 -11.68 -24.58
C VAL A 474 -13.52 -10.44 -25.09
N ARG A 475 -14.58 -10.66 -25.86
CA ARG A 475 -15.53 -9.65 -26.30
C ARG A 475 -16.89 -10.01 -25.74
N LEU A 476 -17.52 -9.06 -25.06
CA LEU A 476 -18.78 -9.26 -24.35
C LEU A 476 -19.76 -8.16 -24.78
N VAL A 477 -20.95 -8.56 -25.23
CA VAL A 477 -22.01 -7.66 -25.70
C VAL A 477 -23.29 -7.93 -24.92
N LEU A 478 -23.82 -6.96 -24.19
CA LEU A 478 -25.10 -7.08 -23.48
C LEU A 478 -26.25 -7.30 -24.46
N VAL A 479 -27.11 -8.29 -24.20
CA VAL A 479 -28.32 -8.54 -25.00
C VAL A 479 -29.48 -7.73 -24.41
N PRO A 480 -29.98 -6.67 -25.07
CA PRO A 480 -31.06 -5.85 -24.50
C PRO A 480 -32.34 -6.68 -24.34
N GLY A 481 -32.86 -6.77 -23.11
CA GLY A 481 -34.04 -7.58 -22.80
C GLY A 481 -33.79 -9.09 -22.78
N GLY A 482 -32.53 -9.54 -22.80
CA GLY A 482 -32.16 -10.96 -22.81
C GLY A 482 -32.42 -11.73 -21.52
N GLY A 483 -32.79 -11.03 -20.43
CA GLY A 483 -33.11 -11.65 -19.14
C GLY A 483 -31.87 -12.11 -18.37
N GLU A 484 -32.06 -13.10 -17.51
CA GLU A 484 -31.01 -13.74 -16.71
C GLU A 484 -30.55 -15.03 -17.40
N ALA A 485 -29.24 -15.14 -17.63
CA ALA A 485 -28.58 -16.32 -18.16
C ALA A 485 -28.10 -17.21 -17.01
N GLU A 486 -28.16 -18.52 -17.22
CA GLU A 486 -27.62 -19.54 -16.31
C GLU A 486 -26.44 -20.24 -16.96
N ILE A 487 -25.28 -20.23 -16.29
CA ILE A 487 -24.10 -21.00 -16.69
C ILE A 487 -23.96 -22.18 -15.75
N HIS A 488 -24.03 -23.38 -16.31
CA HIS A 488 -23.86 -24.61 -15.55
C HIS A 488 -22.38 -24.94 -15.36
N THR A 489 -22.02 -25.33 -14.14
CA THR A 489 -20.66 -25.79 -13.79
C THR A 489 -20.74 -27.09 -13.02
N HIS A 490 -19.62 -27.80 -12.88
CA HIS A 490 -19.57 -29.00 -12.02
C HIS A 490 -19.86 -28.72 -10.54
N ASP A 491 -19.70 -27.47 -10.10
CA ASP A 491 -19.80 -27.05 -8.69
C ASP A 491 -21.09 -26.26 -8.39
N GLY A 492 -21.95 -26.00 -9.38
CA GLY A 492 -23.17 -25.22 -9.23
C GLY A 492 -23.56 -24.42 -10.48
N VAL A 493 -24.41 -23.40 -10.30
CA VAL A 493 -24.89 -22.53 -11.39
C VAL A 493 -24.49 -21.08 -11.10
N LEU A 494 -23.92 -20.40 -12.09
CA LEU A 494 -23.69 -18.95 -12.05
C LEU A 494 -24.82 -18.26 -12.83
N THR A 495 -25.48 -17.29 -12.22
CA THR A 495 -26.52 -16.50 -12.88
C THR A 495 -26.11 -15.04 -13.04
N GLY A 496 -26.61 -14.40 -14.10
CA GLY A 496 -26.33 -12.98 -14.39
C GLY A 496 -27.05 -12.50 -15.64
N PRO A 497 -26.91 -11.23 -16.04
CA PRO A 497 -27.55 -10.72 -17.25
C PRO A 497 -27.05 -11.44 -18.50
N GLU A 498 -27.93 -11.67 -19.48
CA GLU A 498 -27.56 -12.31 -20.74
C GLU A 498 -26.63 -11.42 -21.60
N HIS A 499 -25.56 -12.01 -22.11
CA HIS A 499 -24.64 -11.35 -23.02
C HIS A 499 -24.27 -12.30 -24.17
N THR A 500 -23.95 -11.75 -25.33
CA THR A 500 -23.18 -12.49 -26.33
C THR A 500 -21.70 -12.40 -25.98
N ILE A 501 -21.01 -13.53 -26.00
CA ILE A 501 -19.61 -13.64 -25.66
C ILE A 501 -18.83 -14.28 -26.80
N GLU A 502 -17.65 -13.71 -27.09
CA GLU A 502 -16.69 -14.23 -28.06
C GLU A 502 -15.33 -14.31 -27.36
N ILE A 503 -14.78 -15.51 -27.23
CA ILE A 503 -13.53 -15.79 -26.52
C ILE A 503 -12.51 -16.38 -27.50
N THR A 504 -11.38 -15.71 -27.67
CA THR A 504 -10.29 -16.13 -28.56
C THR A 504 -9.05 -16.49 -27.75
N ASP A 505 -8.43 -17.64 -28.03
CA ASP A 505 -7.10 -17.99 -27.50
C ASP A 505 -6.03 -17.31 -28.37
N LEU A 506 -5.29 -16.37 -27.79
CA LEU A 506 -4.22 -15.62 -28.48
C LEU A 506 -2.88 -16.39 -28.49
N MET A 507 -2.77 -17.46 -27.70
CA MET A 507 -1.60 -18.34 -27.64
C MET A 507 -1.73 -19.55 -28.55
N ALA A 508 -2.92 -19.81 -29.09
CA ALA A 508 -3.12 -20.79 -30.14
C ALA A 508 -2.45 -20.27 -31.43
N ALA A 509 -1.51 -21.04 -31.99
CA ALA A 509 -0.98 -20.73 -33.31
C ALA A 509 -2.11 -20.77 -34.36
N PRO A 510 -2.08 -19.88 -35.37
CA PRO A 510 -3.13 -19.78 -36.38
C PRO A 510 -3.34 -21.04 -37.20
#